data_AF-A0A1N7R0H4-F1
#
_entry.id   AF-A0A1N7R0H4-F1
#
_cell.length_a   1.000
_cell.length_b   1.000
_cell.length_c   1.000
_cell.angle_alpha   90.00
_cell.angle_beta   90.00
_cell.angle_gamma   90.00
#
_symmetry.space_group_name_H-M   'P 1'
#
loop_
_entity.id
_entity.type
_entity.pdbx_description
1 polymer ?
#
loop_
_entity_poly.entity_id
_entity_poly.type
_entity_poly.pdbx_seq_one_letter_code
_entity_poly.pdbx_strand_id
1 'polypeptide(L)'
;MATATKRKLLQKEFHYKKAVFLNKCPTTLQDLLSAALKKLDATQRHEEVSDINMGSGNVPTVVQRFVRLINSPREFQGFQFGVLVMFTPGVHHLVIDSTKREAKEGERVGELDVEKHAPPEGKHYLETVLHFAVRDNHVVVIQSMSLRARHLQDHLNWLLRAAGGIGDEQAVYLRDEISEETKRKLRSSPIKKITVETSMATSLESVDTPGGTAPKLGIVGRGWDAVKGLLPSTRTTPISAKDFDDVPDIGVKIEMNVRGRAPAGTTNDNLMKSVMSALQGADGLRFHANLKNVGTLRNEDFYIHVRKSIGSFDGQLVQSEVYDEMAKWLENLIHSGQINVED
;
A
#
# COMPACT_ATOMS: atom_id res chain seq x y z
N MET A 1 -2.17 -40.19 8.24
CA MET A 1 -1.14 -40.07 7.19
C MET A 1 -0.91 -38.59 6.92
N ALA A 2 0.30 -38.08 7.12
CA ALA A 2 0.62 -36.68 6.80
C ALA A 2 0.65 -36.52 5.28
N THR A 3 -0.28 -35.74 4.72
CA THR A 3 -0.28 -35.37 3.31
C THR A 3 1.04 -34.66 3.02
N ALA A 4 1.90 -35.23 2.19
CA ALA A 4 3.17 -34.61 1.84
C ALA A 4 2.88 -33.25 1.17
N THR A 5 3.29 -32.15 1.82
CA THR A 5 3.11 -30.81 1.28
C THR A 5 3.84 -30.69 -0.05
N LYS A 6 3.08 -30.58 -1.15
CA LYS A 6 3.64 -30.46 -2.50
C LYS A 6 4.08 -29.01 -2.74
N ARG A 7 5.33 -28.82 -3.15
CA ARG A 7 5.87 -27.52 -3.57
C ARG A 7 5.05 -26.98 -4.76
N LYS A 8 4.66 -25.70 -4.69
CA LYS A 8 3.98 -24.97 -5.77
C LYS A 8 4.72 -23.67 -6.05
N LEU A 9 4.69 -23.20 -7.30
CA LEU A 9 5.16 -21.86 -7.65
C LEU A 9 3.99 -20.87 -7.59
N LEU A 10 4.16 -19.78 -6.85
CA LEU A 10 3.21 -18.67 -6.78
C LEU A 10 3.78 -17.46 -7.52
N GLN A 11 2.95 -16.81 -8.32
CA GLN A 11 3.28 -15.50 -8.89
C GLN A 11 3.18 -14.44 -7.80
N LYS A 12 4.27 -13.72 -7.58
CA LYS A 12 4.35 -12.60 -6.64
C LYS A 12 4.85 -11.37 -7.35
N GLU A 13 4.24 -10.24 -7.02
CA GLU A 13 4.63 -8.94 -7.55
C GLU A 13 5.60 -8.27 -6.56
N PHE A 14 6.72 -7.83 -7.11
CA PHE A 14 7.78 -7.17 -6.39
C PHE A 14 7.65 -5.70 -6.72
N HIS A 15 7.65 -4.84 -5.72
CA HIS A 15 7.59 -3.40 -5.90
C HIS A 15 8.86 -2.79 -5.36
N TYR A 16 9.46 -1.90 -6.13
CA TYR A 16 10.60 -1.10 -5.70
C TYR A 16 10.11 0.22 -5.11
N LYS A 17 10.73 0.64 -4.02
CA LYS A 17 10.53 1.93 -3.36
C LYS A 17 11.89 2.54 -3.03
N LYS A 18 11.99 3.86 -3.13
CA LYS A 18 13.12 4.62 -2.61
C LYS A 18 12.76 5.21 -1.25
N ALA A 19 13.60 4.94 -0.25
CA ALA A 19 13.53 5.56 1.05
C ALA A 19 14.02 7.01 0.95
N VAL A 20 13.17 7.96 1.32
CA VAL A 20 13.49 9.39 1.30
C VAL A 20 13.19 9.95 2.68
N PHE A 21 14.20 10.58 3.28
CA PHE A 21 14.07 11.23 4.57
C PHE A 21 13.44 12.62 4.43
N LEU A 22 12.63 13.03 5.41
CA LEU A 22 12.03 14.36 5.48
C LEU A 22 13.11 15.44 5.45
N ASN A 23 14.14 15.25 6.29
CA ASN A 23 15.32 16.10 6.37
C ASN A 23 16.55 15.32 5.92
N LYS A 24 17.55 16.02 5.35
CA LYS A 24 18.80 15.39 4.88
C LYS A 24 19.40 14.52 5.99
N CYS A 25 19.54 13.23 5.70
CA CYS A 25 20.06 12.24 6.63
C CYS A 25 21.40 11.72 6.09
N PRO A 26 22.49 11.72 6.88
CA PRO A 26 23.78 11.21 6.43
C PRO A 26 23.85 9.67 6.43
N THR A 27 22.95 9.01 7.16
CA THR A 27 22.84 7.56 7.27
C THR A 27 21.74 7.02 6.39
N THR A 28 21.96 5.83 5.84
CA THR A 28 20.97 5.16 5.00
C THR A 28 19.84 4.54 5.83
N LEU A 29 18.72 4.22 5.18
CA LEU A 29 17.67 3.43 5.82
C LEU A 29 18.20 2.07 6.30
N GLN A 30 19.07 1.42 5.52
CA GLN A 30 19.68 0.15 5.90
C GLN A 30 20.43 0.26 7.23
N ASP A 31 21.29 1.27 7.39
CA ASP A 31 22.10 1.45 8.61
C ASP A 31 21.20 1.68 9.83
N LEU A 32 20.21 2.56 9.69
CA LEU A 32 19.26 2.87 10.76
C LEU A 32 18.44 1.63 11.14
N LEU A 33 17.98 0.86 10.16
CA LEU A 33 17.21 -0.36 10.39
C LEU A 33 18.07 -1.44 11.06
N SER A 34 19.28 -1.68 10.57
CA SER A 34 20.21 -2.65 11.18
C SER A 34 20.57 -2.26 12.62
N ALA A 35 20.77 -0.97 12.90
CA ALA A 35 20.99 -0.48 14.25
C ALA A 35 19.77 -0.69 15.16
N ALA A 36 18.56 -0.39 14.68
CA ALA A 36 17.33 -0.59 15.43
C ALA A 36 17.07 -2.08 15.75
N LEU A 37 17.30 -2.96 14.78
CA LEU A 37 17.15 -4.41 14.95
C LEU A 37 18.20 -5.01 15.89
N LYS A 38 19.39 -4.43 15.99
CA LYS A 38 20.42 -4.83 16.97
C LYS A 38 20.12 -4.34 18.38
N LYS A 39 19.43 -3.19 18.50
CA LYS A 39 19.11 -2.56 19.78
C LYS A 39 17.85 -3.12 20.43
N LEU A 40 16.82 -3.42 19.64
CA LEU A 40 15.51 -3.88 20.13
C LEU A 40 15.36 -5.38 19.90
N ASP A 41 14.97 -6.12 20.94
CA ASP A 41 14.61 -7.53 20.84
C ASP A 41 13.29 -7.73 20.09
N ALA A 42 13.03 -8.94 19.59
CA ALA A 42 11.81 -9.22 18.81
C ALA A 42 10.51 -8.82 19.53
N THR A 43 10.44 -9.02 20.85
CA THR A 43 9.29 -8.65 21.70
C THR A 43 9.14 -7.15 21.91
N GLN A 44 10.21 -6.38 21.73
CA GLN A 44 10.22 -4.92 21.84
C GLN A 44 9.91 -4.23 20.51
N ARG A 45 9.79 -4.98 19.42
CA ARG A 45 9.44 -4.47 18.08
C ARG A 45 7.92 -4.50 17.83
N HIS A 46 7.12 -4.63 18.89
CA HIS A 46 5.67 -4.69 18.82
C HIS A 46 5.10 -3.27 18.78
N GLU A 47 4.54 -2.90 17.64
CA GLU A 47 3.77 -1.68 17.48
C GLU A 47 2.28 -2.01 17.63
N GLU A 48 1.62 -1.41 18.61
CA GLU A 48 0.15 -1.46 18.71
C GLU A 48 -0.47 -0.43 17.77
N VAL A 49 -1.32 -0.91 16.87
CA VAL A 49 -2.06 -0.08 15.89
C VAL A 49 -3.54 -0.21 16.19
N SER A 50 -4.24 0.91 16.29
CA SER A 50 -5.68 0.92 16.55
C SER A 50 -6.43 1.51 15.37
N ASP A 51 -7.44 0.80 14.88
CA ASP A 51 -8.43 1.38 13.99
C ASP A 51 -9.40 2.22 14.83
N ILE A 52 -9.45 3.51 14.52
CA ILE A 52 -10.28 4.49 15.20
C ILE A 52 -11.45 4.81 14.29
N ASN A 53 -12.67 4.60 14.77
CA ASN A 53 -13.86 5.10 14.12
C ASN A 53 -14.34 6.37 14.83
N MET A 54 -14.67 7.38 14.03
CA MET A 54 -15.27 8.61 14.51
C MET A 54 -16.78 8.40 14.53
N GLY A 55 -17.32 8.04 15.70
CA GLY A 55 -18.78 7.91 15.87
C GLY A 55 -19.50 9.25 15.70
N SER A 56 -20.84 9.23 15.75
CA SER A 56 -21.73 10.39 15.58
C SER A 56 -21.54 11.54 16.59
N GLY A 57 -20.60 11.43 17.53
CA GLY A 57 -20.22 12.47 18.48
C GLY A 57 -18.77 12.99 18.34
N ASN A 58 -18.04 12.66 17.26
CA ASN A 58 -16.59 12.93 17.15
C ASN A 58 -15.74 12.33 18.29
N VAL A 59 -16.27 11.34 19.01
CA VAL A 59 -15.54 10.60 20.03
C VAL A 59 -14.81 9.43 19.35
N PRO A 60 -13.46 9.42 19.34
CA PRO A 60 -12.70 8.34 18.73
C PRO A 60 -12.93 7.05 19.50
N THR A 61 -13.57 6.08 18.85
CA THR A 61 -13.79 4.75 19.42
C THR A 61 -12.86 3.77 18.75
N VAL A 62 -12.03 3.08 19.55
CA VAL A 62 -11.16 2.01 19.04
C VAL A 62 -12.04 0.83 18.63
N VAL A 63 -12.08 0.53 17.34
CA VAL A 63 -12.86 -0.57 16.77
C VAL A 63 -12.09 -1.87 16.82
N GLN A 64 -10.80 -1.82 16.50
CA GLN A 64 -9.94 -2.99 16.46
C GLN A 64 -8.50 -2.61 16.80
N ARG A 65 -7.78 -3.54 17.44
CA ARG A 65 -6.35 -3.39 17.78
C ARG A 65 -5.54 -4.45 17.07
N PHE A 66 -4.55 -4.02 16.31
CA PHE A 66 -3.59 -4.88 15.65
C PHE A 66 -2.23 -4.72 16.29
N VAL A 67 -1.40 -5.76 16.19
CA VAL A 67 0.02 -5.66 16.48
C VAL A 67 0.79 -5.88 15.18
N ARG A 68 1.73 -4.97 14.90
CA ARG A 68 2.72 -5.11 13.82
C ARG A 68 4.10 -5.32 14.41
N LEU A 69 4.90 -6.19 13.79
CA LEU A 69 6.31 -6.35 14.13
C LEU A 69 7.14 -6.80 12.93
N ILE A 70 8.43 -6.44 12.91
CA ILE A 70 9.41 -7.03 12.00
C ILE A 70 9.93 -8.34 12.59
N ASN A 71 9.56 -9.43 11.93
CA ASN A 71 10.02 -10.77 12.22
C ASN A 71 11.15 -11.19 11.27
N SER A 72 11.89 -12.20 11.69
CA SER A 72 12.93 -12.88 10.90
C SER A 72 13.91 -11.91 10.20
N PRO A 73 14.48 -10.91 10.91
CA PRO A 73 15.47 -10.05 10.28
C PRO A 73 16.69 -10.88 9.90
N ARG A 74 17.22 -10.63 8.69
CA ARG A 74 18.41 -11.33 8.21
C ARG A 74 19.30 -10.39 7.43
N GLU A 75 20.57 -10.33 7.80
CA GLU A 75 21.60 -9.72 6.97
C GLU A 75 22.15 -10.78 6.01
N PHE A 76 22.09 -10.54 4.71
CA PHE A 76 22.63 -11.45 3.70
C PHE A 76 22.99 -10.69 2.41
N GLN A 77 24.16 -10.99 1.82
CA GLN A 77 24.66 -10.35 0.58
C GLN A 77 24.64 -8.81 0.57
N GLY A 78 24.84 -8.16 1.73
CA GLY A 78 24.80 -6.70 1.84
C GLY A 78 23.38 -6.11 1.89
N PHE A 79 22.36 -6.94 2.07
CA PHE A 79 20.97 -6.51 2.27
C PHE A 79 20.52 -6.79 3.70
N GLN A 80 19.63 -5.92 4.19
CA GLN A 80 18.83 -6.17 5.37
C GLN A 80 17.42 -6.65 4.95
N PHE A 81 17.13 -7.92 5.20
CA PHE A 81 15.83 -8.53 4.97
C PHE A 81 14.98 -8.53 6.23
N GLY A 82 13.66 -8.66 6.04
CA GLY A 82 12.73 -8.96 7.11
C GLY A 82 11.34 -9.30 6.60
N VAL A 83 10.47 -9.70 7.54
CA VAL A 83 9.05 -9.95 7.29
C VAL A 83 8.26 -9.08 8.25
N LEU A 84 7.53 -8.10 7.73
CA LEU A 84 6.53 -7.39 8.53
C LEU A 84 5.33 -8.32 8.70
N VAL A 85 4.97 -8.62 9.93
CA VAL A 85 3.80 -9.44 10.26
C VAL A 85 2.76 -8.60 10.97
N MET A 86 1.50 -8.93 10.77
CA MET A 86 0.36 -8.32 11.45
C MET A 86 -0.55 -9.41 12.01
N PHE A 87 -1.02 -9.21 13.24
CA PHE A 87 -1.98 -10.09 13.90
C PHE A 87 -2.87 -9.30 14.87
N THR A 88 -4.08 -9.80 15.13
CA THR A 88 -4.93 -9.29 16.20
C THR A 88 -4.72 -10.09 17.49
N PRO A 89 -4.31 -9.46 18.61
CA PRO A 89 -4.17 -10.14 19.89
C PRO A 89 -5.50 -10.73 20.37
N GLY A 90 -5.47 -11.99 20.84
CA GLY A 90 -6.64 -12.64 21.44
C GLY A 90 -7.77 -13.03 20.48
N VAL A 91 -7.58 -12.90 19.16
CA VAL A 91 -8.63 -13.30 18.20
C VAL A 91 -8.63 -14.81 17.96
N HIS A 92 -9.82 -15.37 18.06
CA HIS A 92 -10.13 -16.73 17.65
C HIS A 92 -10.33 -16.78 16.13
N HIS A 93 -9.80 -17.80 15.47
CA HIS A 93 -10.15 -18.08 14.07
C HIS A 93 -11.50 -18.78 13.99
N LEU A 94 -12.40 -18.27 13.15
CA LEU A 94 -13.62 -18.97 12.77
C LEU A 94 -13.24 -20.07 11.79
N VAL A 95 -13.64 -21.30 12.09
CA VAL A 95 -13.39 -22.48 11.26
C VAL A 95 -14.73 -23.10 10.93
N ILE A 96 -14.90 -23.47 9.67
CA ILE A 96 -16.05 -24.26 9.23
C ILE A 96 -15.63 -25.72 9.23
N ASP A 97 -16.32 -26.56 10.00
CA ASP A 97 -16.06 -27.99 10.02
C ASP A 97 -16.88 -28.70 8.93
N SER A 98 -16.28 -28.89 7.77
CA SER A 98 -16.91 -29.64 6.67
C SER A 98 -16.99 -31.16 6.91
N THR A 99 -16.35 -31.66 7.98
CA THR A 99 -16.30 -33.10 8.31
C THR A 99 -17.38 -33.51 9.30
N LYS A 100 -17.87 -32.59 10.15
CA LYS A 100 -19.10 -32.72 10.94
C LYS A 100 -20.34 -32.52 10.06
N ARG A 101 -20.43 -33.32 9.00
CA ARG A 101 -21.62 -33.40 8.16
C ARG A 101 -22.63 -34.31 8.86
N GLU A 102 -23.45 -33.77 9.75
CA GLU A 102 -24.65 -34.47 10.26
C GLU A 102 -25.77 -34.51 9.20
N ALA A 103 -25.44 -34.81 7.95
CA ALA A 103 -26.46 -35.00 6.91
C ALA A 103 -26.97 -36.44 6.97
N LYS A 104 -28.23 -36.62 7.32
CA LYS A 104 -28.94 -37.88 7.02
C LYS A 104 -28.99 -38.06 5.50
N GLU A 105 -28.92 -39.30 5.03
CA GLU A 105 -28.94 -39.60 3.60
C GLU A 105 -30.22 -39.03 2.96
N GLY A 106 -30.06 -38.11 2.00
CA GLY A 106 -31.17 -37.43 1.30
C GLY A 106 -31.48 -35.99 1.75
N GLU A 107 -30.85 -35.48 2.82
CA GLU A 107 -31.11 -34.13 3.34
C GLU A 107 -30.13 -33.09 2.76
N ARG A 108 -30.65 -31.95 2.28
CA ARG A 108 -29.84 -30.81 1.84
C ARG A 108 -29.47 -29.97 3.05
N VAL A 109 -28.19 -29.98 3.41
CA VAL A 109 -27.64 -29.09 4.45
C VAL A 109 -27.58 -27.67 3.89
N GLY A 110 -28.32 -26.75 4.50
CA GLY A 110 -28.39 -25.35 4.07
C GLY A 110 -27.25 -24.47 4.61
N GLU A 111 -26.58 -24.89 5.68
CA GLU A 111 -25.54 -24.13 6.36
C GLU A 111 -24.53 -25.07 7.05
N LEU A 112 -23.27 -24.65 7.14
CA LEU A 112 -22.21 -25.40 7.84
C LEU A 112 -21.95 -24.75 9.20
N ASP A 113 -21.72 -25.57 10.23
CA ASP A 113 -21.39 -25.07 11.56
C ASP A 113 -20.05 -24.32 11.57
N VAL A 114 -20.05 -23.18 12.26
CA VAL A 114 -18.89 -22.32 12.44
C VAL A 114 -18.40 -22.42 13.88
N GLU A 115 -17.18 -22.91 14.07
CA GLU A 115 -16.52 -23.02 15.38
C GLU A 115 -15.47 -21.93 15.58
N LYS A 116 -15.24 -21.53 16.84
CA LYS A 116 -14.19 -20.57 17.22
C LYS A 116 -12.98 -21.30 17.79
N HIS A 117 -11.86 -21.25 17.08
CA HIS A 117 -10.59 -21.79 17.57
C HIS A 117 -9.72 -20.71 18.19
N ALA A 118 -9.45 -20.84 19.49
CA ALA A 118 -8.43 -20.03 20.16
C ALA A 118 -7.03 -20.37 19.65
N PRO A 119 -6.13 -19.38 19.53
CA PRO A 119 -4.73 -19.70 19.31
C PRO A 119 -4.18 -20.46 20.52
N PRO A 120 -3.21 -21.38 20.32
CA PRO A 120 -2.52 -22.02 21.43
C PRO A 120 -1.86 -21.00 22.37
N GLU A 121 -1.64 -21.38 23.62
CA GLU A 121 -1.02 -20.51 24.62
C GLU A 121 0.33 -19.95 24.13
N GLY A 122 0.50 -18.63 24.29
CA GLY A 122 1.70 -17.90 23.84
C GLY A 122 1.85 -17.79 22.32
N LYS A 123 0.84 -18.17 21.52
CA LYS A 123 0.86 -18.06 20.05
C LYS A 123 -0.24 -17.12 19.57
N HIS A 124 -0.03 -16.57 18.39
CA HIS A 124 -1.01 -15.75 17.69
C HIS A 124 -1.16 -16.26 16.26
N TYR A 125 -2.39 -16.20 15.76
CA TYR A 125 -2.61 -16.42 14.34
C TYR A 125 -2.17 -15.18 13.56
N LEU A 126 -1.29 -15.37 12.60
CA LEU A 126 -0.90 -14.30 11.70
C LEU A 126 -2.04 -14.03 10.72
N GLU A 127 -2.44 -12.76 10.60
CA GLU A 127 -3.43 -12.36 9.60
C GLU A 127 -2.77 -12.25 8.23
N THR A 128 -1.59 -11.66 8.18
CA THR A 128 -0.93 -11.33 6.92
C THR A 128 0.54 -11.00 7.12
N VAL A 129 1.30 -11.11 6.03
CA VAL A 129 2.74 -10.85 6.01
C VAL A 129 3.14 -10.05 4.77
N LEU A 130 4.16 -9.22 4.93
CA LEU A 130 4.83 -8.49 3.86
C LEU A 130 6.32 -8.79 3.96
N HIS A 131 6.92 -9.23 2.87
CA HIS A 131 8.36 -9.46 2.82
C HIS A 131 9.04 -8.20 2.28
N PHE A 132 10.21 -7.86 2.84
CA PHE A 132 10.98 -6.73 2.35
C PHE A 132 12.50 -7.01 2.36
N ALA A 133 13.20 -6.28 1.52
CA ALA A 133 14.65 -6.21 1.47
C ALA A 133 15.07 -4.75 1.37
N VAL A 134 16.10 -4.35 2.12
CA VAL A 134 16.67 -2.99 2.11
C VAL A 134 18.15 -3.08 1.78
N ARG A 135 18.60 -2.26 0.84
CA ARG A 135 20.01 -1.97 0.57
C ARG A 135 20.18 -0.47 0.44
N ASP A 136 21.00 0.13 1.28
CA ASP A 136 21.11 1.59 1.42
C ASP A 136 19.73 2.24 1.61
N ASN A 137 19.28 3.04 0.65
CA ASN A 137 17.95 3.67 0.61
C ASN A 137 16.99 2.98 -0.36
N HIS A 138 17.36 1.82 -0.91
CA HIS A 138 16.56 1.08 -1.86
C HIS A 138 15.81 -0.05 -1.18
N VAL A 139 14.49 -0.10 -1.40
CA VAL A 139 13.60 -1.04 -0.74
C VAL A 139 12.84 -1.85 -1.77
N VAL A 140 12.84 -3.18 -1.63
CA VAL A 140 11.96 -4.08 -2.37
C VAL A 140 10.92 -4.64 -1.42
N VAL A 141 9.65 -4.67 -1.86
CA VAL A 141 8.55 -5.24 -1.08
C VAL A 141 7.74 -6.23 -1.89
N ILE A 142 7.36 -7.34 -1.26
CA ILE A 142 6.27 -8.23 -1.73
C ILE A 142 5.11 -7.99 -0.78
N GLN A 143 4.12 -7.26 -1.28
CA GLN A 143 2.97 -6.82 -0.50
C GLN A 143 1.86 -7.88 -0.51
N SER A 144 1.01 -7.83 0.51
CA SER A 144 -0.26 -8.54 0.53
C SER A 144 -1.42 -7.55 0.32
N MET A 145 -2.65 -8.05 0.22
CA MET A 145 -3.82 -7.18 0.05
C MET A 145 -4.02 -6.23 1.24
N SER A 146 -3.81 -6.75 2.45
CA SER A 146 -4.02 -6.08 3.73
C SER A 146 -2.77 -5.41 4.29
N LEU A 147 -1.57 -5.82 3.87
CA LEU A 147 -0.30 -5.25 4.33
C LEU A 147 0.53 -4.77 3.14
N ARG A 148 0.66 -3.45 3.06
CA ARG A 148 1.24 -2.70 1.93
C ARG A 148 2.46 -1.88 2.34
N ALA A 149 3.18 -1.31 1.36
CA ALA A 149 4.37 -0.48 1.61
C ALA A 149 4.12 0.66 2.60
N ARG A 150 2.92 1.28 2.59
CA ARG A 150 2.57 2.33 3.55
C ARG A 150 2.62 1.83 5.01
N HIS A 151 2.12 0.63 5.26
CA HIS A 151 2.17 0.03 6.60
C HIS A 151 3.61 -0.28 7.03
N LEU A 152 4.46 -0.71 6.08
CA LEU A 152 5.90 -0.86 6.34
C LEU A 152 6.54 0.49 6.66
N GLN A 153 6.23 1.55 5.92
CA GLN A 153 6.72 2.90 6.18
C GLN A 153 6.34 3.37 7.59
N ASP A 154 5.07 3.22 7.98
CA ASP A 154 4.59 3.64 9.30
C ASP A 154 5.32 2.87 10.40
N HIS A 155 5.45 1.55 10.24
CA HIS A 155 6.17 0.70 11.19
C HIS A 155 7.68 1.02 11.25
N LEU A 156 8.33 1.30 10.12
CA LEU A 156 9.73 1.72 10.10
C LEU A 156 9.91 3.03 10.88
N ASN A 157 9.05 4.02 10.68
CA ASN A 157 9.12 5.27 11.44
C ASN A 157 8.94 5.04 12.94
N TRP A 158 7.97 4.20 13.33
CA TRP A 158 7.79 3.82 14.73
C TRP A 158 9.04 3.14 15.30
N LEU A 159 9.56 2.12 14.60
CA LEU A 159 10.69 1.31 15.05
C LEU A 159 11.97 2.14 15.19
N LEU A 160 12.25 2.99 14.20
CA LEU A 160 13.42 3.86 14.22
C LEU A 160 13.34 4.89 15.34
N ARG A 161 12.15 5.41 15.67
CA ARG A 161 11.96 6.29 16.85
C ARG A 161 12.11 5.52 18.16
N ALA A 162 11.50 4.35 18.27
CA ALA A 162 11.62 3.48 19.45
C ALA A 162 13.08 3.10 19.73
N ALA A 163 13.88 2.89 18.68
CA ALA A 163 15.31 2.65 18.78
C ALA A 163 16.14 3.94 19.01
N GLY A 164 15.55 5.13 18.92
CA GLY A 164 16.25 6.42 18.99
C GLY A 164 17.15 6.69 17.77
N GLY A 165 16.90 6.04 16.63
CA GLY A 165 17.61 6.26 15.37
C GLY A 165 17.14 7.49 14.60
N ILE A 166 15.89 7.93 14.80
CA ILE A 166 15.36 9.20 14.28
C ILE A 166 14.56 9.93 15.38
N GLY A 167 14.53 11.26 15.33
CA GLY A 167 13.71 12.10 16.22
C GLY A 167 12.31 12.39 15.67
N ASP A 168 11.54 13.19 16.39
CA ASP A 168 10.15 13.54 16.04
C ASP A 168 10.04 14.40 14.78
N GLU A 169 11.02 15.27 14.55
CA GLU A 169 11.15 16.13 13.35
C GLU A 169 11.71 15.38 12.12
N GLN A 170 11.86 14.06 12.20
CA GLN A 170 12.36 13.23 11.11
C GLN A 170 11.38 12.11 10.80
N ALA A 171 11.29 11.79 9.51
CA ALA A 171 10.50 10.68 9.01
C ALA A 171 11.14 10.09 7.76
N VAL A 172 10.96 8.79 7.57
CA VAL A 172 11.30 8.10 6.32
C VAL A 172 10.03 7.84 5.51
N TYR A 173 10.07 8.16 4.23
CA TYR A 173 8.99 7.89 3.28
C TYR A 173 9.45 6.86 2.25
N LEU A 174 8.61 5.86 1.98
CA LEU A 174 8.85 4.87 0.94
C LEU A 174 8.15 5.33 -0.34
N ARG A 175 8.89 6.01 -1.20
CA ARG A 175 8.35 6.62 -2.42
C ARG A 175 8.44 5.67 -3.60
N ASP A 176 7.40 5.67 -4.42
CA ASP A 176 7.48 5.10 -5.76
C ASP A 176 8.49 5.90 -6.59
N GLU A 177 9.23 5.17 -7.41
CA GLU A 177 10.15 5.73 -8.37
C GLU A 177 9.79 5.27 -9.76
N ILE A 178 9.97 6.17 -10.72
CA ILE A 178 9.88 5.88 -12.14
C ILE A 178 11.25 5.52 -12.69
N SER A 179 11.31 4.63 -13.67
CA SER A 179 12.58 4.23 -14.27
C SER A 179 13.32 5.43 -14.89
N GLU A 180 14.65 5.39 -14.92
CA GLU A 180 15.45 6.45 -15.56
C GLU A 180 15.10 6.66 -17.04
N GLU A 181 14.65 5.61 -17.73
CA GLU A 181 14.10 5.73 -19.08
C GLU A 181 12.85 6.61 -19.11
N THR A 182 11.91 6.38 -18.20
CA THR A 182 10.69 7.17 -18.07
C THR A 182 11.02 8.61 -17.63
N LYS A 183 11.95 8.81 -16.70
CA LYS A 183 12.45 10.15 -16.32
C LYS A 183 13.02 10.88 -17.53
N ARG A 184 13.84 10.20 -18.35
CA ARG A 184 14.40 10.78 -19.59
C ARG A 184 13.31 11.20 -20.56
N LYS A 185 12.29 10.36 -20.79
CA LYS A 185 11.12 10.69 -21.63
C LYS A 185 10.37 11.93 -21.11
N LEU A 186 10.17 12.03 -19.80
CA LEU A 186 9.50 13.18 -19.15
C LEU A 186 10.33 14.47 -19.16
N ARG A 187 11.66 14.37 -19.17
CA ARG A 187 12.57 15.52 -19.34
C ARG A 187 12.54 16.02 -20.77
N SER A 188 12.57 15.11 -21.75
CA SER A 188 12.62 15.47 -23.17
C SER A 188 11.27 15.88 -23.77
N SER A 189 10.15 15.63 -23.10
CA SER A 189 8.83 15.80 -23.70
C SER A 189 7.78 16.30 -22.70
N PRO A 190 7.06 17.39 -23.03
CA PRO A 190 6.04 17.94 -22.14
C PRO A 190 4.81 17.04 -22.06
N ILE A 191 4.17 17.03 -20.89
CA ILE A 191 2.90 16.32 -20.67
C ILE A 191 1.76 17.13 -21.28
N LYS A 192 1.02 16.52 -22.22
CA LYS A 192 -0.12 17.16 -22.88
C LYS A 192 -1.44 16.94 -22.14
N LYS A 193 -1.61 15.73 -21.60
CA LYS A 193 -2.87 15.27 -21.02
C LYS A 193 -2.60 14.29 -19.89
N ILE A 194 -3.25 14.47 -18.76
CA ILE A 194 -3.33 13.47 -17.69
C ILE A 194 -4.78 13.04 -17.56
N THR A 195 -5.02 11.74 -17.58
CA THR A 195 -6.32 11.13 -17.33
C THR A 195 -6.22 10.35 -16.03
N VAL A 196 -7.07 10.65 -15.06
CA VAL A 196 -7.24 9.89 -13.83
C VAL A 196 -8.60 9.21 -13.88
N GLU A 197 -8.61 7.89 -13.68
CA GLU A 197 -9.82 7.08 -13.60
C GLU A 197 -9.92 6.49 -12.19
N THR A 198 -11.01 6.81 -11.50
CA THR A 198 -11.24 6.37 -10.13
C THR A 198 -12.73 6.15 -9.87
N SER A 199 -13.06 5.20 -9.00
CA SER A 199 -14.42 5.03 -8.49
C SER A 199 -14.84 6.25 -7.68
N MET A 200 -16.09 6.70 -7.86
CA MET A 200 -16.62 7.89 -7.16
C MET A 200 -16.80 7.69 -5.67
N ALA A 201 -17.33 6.54 -5.27
CA ALA A 201 -17.65 6.23 -3.88
C ALA A 201 -16.80 5.06 -3.40
N THR A 202 -16.28 5.17 -2.17
CA THR A 202 -15.73 4.05 -1.41
C THR A 202 -16.65 3.69 -0.24
N SER A 203 -17.43 4.66 0.26
CA SER A 203 -18.53 4.50 1.23
C SER A 203 -19.50 5.70 1.16
N LEU A 204 -20.71 5.53 1.68
CA LEU A 204 -21.69 6.61 1.87
C LEU A 204 -21.71 6.95 3.37
N GLU A 205 -21.48 8.21 3.72
CA GLU A 205 -21.57 8.69 5.12
C GLU A 205 -22.76 9.63 5.28
N SER A 206 -23.42 9.60 6.44
CA SER A 206 -24.45 10.59 6.79
C SER A 206 -23.77 11.89 7.25
N VAL A 207 -24.06 13.01 6.58
CA VAL A 207 -23.60 14.33 6.99
C VAL A 207 -24.70 15.01 7.79
N ASP A 208 -24.47 15.15 9.09
CA ASP A 208 -25.32 15.96 9.96
C ASP A 208 -25.10 17.45 9.65
N THR A 209 -26.17 18.13 9.23
CA THR A 209 -26.18 19.59 9.09
C THR A 209 -26.94 20.18 10.28
N PRO A 210 -26.37 21.17 11.02
CA PRO A 210 -27.10 21.82 12.10
C PRO A 210 -28.31 22.56 11.52
N GLY A 211 -29.52 22.06 11.81
CA GLY A 211 -30.80 22.75 11.53
C GLY A 211 -31.62 22.27 10.31
N GLY A 212 -31.34 21.10 9.72
CA GLY A 212 -32.14 20.54 8.62
C GLY A 212 -32.83 19.22 8.96
N THR A 213 -34.12 19.08 8.63
CA THR A 213 -34.99 17.92 8.93
C THR A 213 -34.81 16.68 8.02
N ALA A 214 -33.65 16.50 7.38
CA ALA A 214 -33.34 15.26 6.67
C ALA A 214 -31.83 14.98 6.64
N PRO A 215 -31.38 13.74 6.92
CA PRO A 215 -29.99 13.36 6.79
C PRO A 215 -29.55 13.50 5.33
N LYS A 216 -28.52 14.32 5.09
CA LYS A 216 -27.89 14.41 3.77
C LYS A 216 -26.84 13.31 3.70
N LEU A 217 -27.01 12.34 2.80
CA LEU A 217 -25.94 11.40 2.48
C LEU A 217 -24.81 12.16 1.77
N GLY A 218 -23.63 12.17 2.39
CA GLY A 218 -22.38 12.57 1.79
C GLY A 218 -21.73 11.38 1.09
N ILE A 219 -21.39 11.55 -0.18
CA ILE A 219 -20.53 10.60 -0.89
C ILE A 219 -19.12 10.79 -0.33
N VAL A 220 -18.47 9.70 0.08
CA VAL A 220 -17.06 9.69 0.49
C VAL A 220 -16.30 8.75 -0.45
N GLY A 221 -15.27 9.28 -1.09
CA GLY A 221 -14.44 8.50 -1.98
C GLY A 221 -13.35 9.30 -2.64
N ARG A 222 -12.25 8.62 -2.99
CA ARG A 222 -11.05 9.23 -3.58
C ARG A 222 -11.35 10.02 -4.86
N GLY A 223 -12.35 9.59 -5.63
CA GLY A 223 -12.85 10.33 -6.79
C GLY A 223 -13.63 11.60 -6.45
N TRP A 224 -14.41 11.60 -5.37
CA TRP A 224 -15.15 12.76 -4.92
C TRP A 224 -14.25 13.84 -4.30
N ASP A 225 -13.23 13.42 -3.55
CA ASP A 225 -12.24 14.35 -2.99
C ASP A 225 -11.38 14.99 -4.08
N ALA A 226 -11.01 14.23 -5.11
CA ALA A 226 -10.34 14.76 -6.29
C ALA A 226 -11.19 15.79 -7.05
N VAL A 227 -12.51 15.58 -7.13
CA VAL A 227 -13.45 16.55 -7.74
C VAL A 227 -13.60 17.81 -6.86
N LYS A 228 -13.72 17.68 -5.54
CA LYS A 228 -13.78 18.82 -4.62
C LYS A 228 -12.55 19.73 -4.72
N GLY A 229 -11.36 19.15 -4.85
CA GLY A 229 -10.11 19.91 -5.00
C GLY A 229 -10.01 20.73 -6.29
N LEU A 230 -10.84 20.43 -7.30
CA LEU A 230 -10.85 21.11 -8.61
C LEU A 230 -11.98 22.13 -8.76
N LEU A 231 -12.96 22.15 -7.84
CA LEU A 231 -14.06 23.09 -7.85
C LEU A 231 -13.69 24.36 -7.06
N PRO A 232 -14.00 25.57 -7.56
CA PRO A 232 -13.88 26.78 -6.76
C PRO A 232 -14.68 26.63 -5.47
N SER A 233 -14.08 26.96 -4.33
CA SER A 233 -14.59 26.79 -2.96
C SER A 233 -15.93 27.50 -2.65
N THR A 234 -16.62 28.03 -3.66
CA THR A 234 -17.83 28.84 -3.55
C THR A 234 -19.05 28.29 -4.29
N ARG A 235 -18.99 27.14 -4.97
CA ARG A 235 -20.17 26.52 -5.62
C ARG A 235 -20.17 25.00 -5.55
N THR A 236 -20.47 24.46 -4.37
CA THR A 236 -20.99 23.09 -4.28
C THR A 236 -22.45 23.15 -3.85
N THR A 237 -23.37 23.19 -4.81
CA THR A 237 -24.72 22.67 -4.54
C THR A 237 -24.54 21.20 -4.15
N PRO A 238 -25.03 20.77 -2.98
CA PRO A 238 -24.97 19.36 -2.61
C PRO A 238 -25.78 18.58 -3.65
N ILE A 239 -25.10 17.71 -4.41
CA ILE A 239 -25.77 16.75 -5.27
C ILE A 239 -26.54 15.81 -4.35
N SER A 240 -27.84 15.63 -4.58
CA SER A 240 -28.68 14.88 -3.64
C SER A 240 -28.57 13.38 -3.92
N ALA A 241 -28.62 12.56 -2.87
CA ALA A 241 -28.53 11.11 -3.00
C ALA A 241 -29.62 10.49 -3.90
N LYS A 242 -30.76 11.18 -4.10
CA LYS A 242 -31.82 10.76 -5.02
C LYS A 242 -31.40 10.72 -6.49
N ASP A 243 -30.31 11.41 -6.85
CA ASP A 243 -29.78 11.41 -8.21
C ASP A 243 -28.93 10.15 -8.51
N PHE A 244 -28.65 9.33 -7.49
CA PHE A 244 -27.75 8.18 -7.56
C PHE A 244 -28.41 6.83 -7.23
N ASP A 245 -29.68 6.81 -6.82
CA ASP A 245 -30.41 5.58 -6.48
C ASP A 245 -30.57 4.61 -7.67
N ASP A 246 -30.41 5.12 -8.91
CA ASP A 246 -30.60 4.36 -10.16
C ASP A 246 -29.30 4.06 -10.94
N VAL A 247 -28.10 4.38 -10.44
CA VAL A 247 -26.84 4.19 -11.21
C VAL A 247 -25.76 3.48 -10.39
N PRO A 248 -25.75 2.13 -10.37
CA PRO A 248 -24.61 1.37 -9.89
C PRO A 248 -23.50 1.43 -10.95
N ASP A 249 -22.29 1.84 -10.56
CA ASP A 249 -21.08 2.00 -11.38
C ASP A 249 -20.80 3.38 -11.99
N ILE A 250 -20.79 4.43 -11.16
CA ILE A 250 -20.23 5.72 -11.59
C ILE A 250 -18.72 5.77 -11.34
N GLY A 251 -17.96 5.69 -12.44
CA GLY A 251 -16.54 6.06 -12.47
C GLY A 251 -16.36 7.54 -12.76
N VAL A 252 -15.43 8.20 -12.07
CA VAL A 252 -14.99 9.56 -12.40
C VAL A 252 -13.74 9.50 -13.26
N LYS A 253 -13.83 10.16 -14.41
CA LYS A 253 -12.71 10.43 -15.30
C LYS A 253 -12.36 11.90 -15.21
N ILE A 254 -11.23 12.20 -14.57
CA ILE A 254 -10.68 13.56 -14.53
C ILE A 254 -9.66 13.69 -15.64
N GLU A 255 -9.91 14.61 -16.57
CA GLU A 255 -9.03 14.87 -17.69
C GLU A 255 -8.45 16.29 -17.60
N MET A 256 -7.14 16.37 -17.38
CA MET A 256 -6.39 17.64 -17.37
C MET A 256 -5.65 17.79 -18.69
N ASN A 257 -6.04 18.80 -19.48
CA ASN A 257 -5.48 19.08 -20.80
C ASN A 257 -4.79 20.45 -20.82
N VAL A 258 -3.55 20.49 -21.31
CA VAL A 258 -2.88 21.76 -21.58
C VAL A 258 -3.34 22.29 -22.95
N ARG A 259 -4.06 23.41 -22.95
CA ARG A 259 -4.47 24.11 -24.19
C ARG A 259 -3.34 25.03 -24.68
N GLY A 260 -2.97 24.93 -25.96
CA GLY A 260 -1.93 25.75 -26.60
C GLY A 260 -0.53 25.10 -26.63
N ARG A 261 0.51 25.91 -26.91
CA ARG A 261 1.92 25.45 -26.86
C ARG A 261 2.43 25.55 -25.41
N ALA A 262 2.71 24.41 -24.79
CA ALA A 262 3.50 24.32 -23.58
C ALA A 262 4.80 23.55 -23.86
N PRO A 263 5.90 24.25 -24.19
CA PRO A 263 7.23 23.65 -24.22
C PRO A 263 7.61 23.00 -22.88
N ALA A 264 8.55 22.05 -22.91
CA ALA A 264 9.10 21.44 -21.70
C ALA A 264 9.73 22.53 -20.79
N GLY A 265 9.55 22.38 -19.49
CA GLY A 265 10.09 23.30 -18.47
C GLY A 265 9.30 24.58 -18.23
N THR A 266 8.18 24.78 -18.93
CA THR A 266 7.27 25.91 -18.66
C THR A 266 6.43 25.70 -17.40
N THR A 267 5.84 26.77 -16.86
CA THR A 267 4.93 26.73 -15.70
C THR A 267 3.84 25.66 -15.84
N ASN A 268 3.26 25.53 -17.04
CA ASN A 268 2.23 24.53 -17.33
C ASN A 268 2.79 23.10 -17.27
N ASP A 269 3.99 22.86 -17.81
CA ASP A 269 4.64 21.55 -17.75
C ASP A 269 5.04 21.18 -16.31
N ASN A 270 5.55 22.14 -15.54
CA ASN A 270 5.91 21.94 -14.13
C ASN A 270 4.69 21.66 -13.25
N LEU A 271 3.56 22.33 -13.49
CA LEU A 271 2.30 22.04 -12.81
C LEU A 271 1.82 20.62 -13.13
N MET A 272 1.80 20.22 -14.41
CA MET A 272 1.38 18.86 -14.80
C MET A 272 2.30 17.79 -14.21
N LYS A 273 3.61 18.04 -14.14
CA LYS A 273 4.57 17.14 -13.46
C LYS A 273 4.32 17.04 -11.95
N SER A 274 3.95 18.15 -11.31
CA SER A 274 3.60 18.17 -9.88
C SER A 274 2.33 17.38 -9.60
N VAL A 275 1.29 17.55 -10.42
CA VAL A 275 0.05 16.77 -10.34
C VAL A 275 0.33 15.28 -10.54
N MET A 276 1.12 14.93 -11.57
CA MET A 276 1.52 13.55 -11.82
C MET A 276 2.29 12.94 -10.64
N SER A 277 3.24 13.68 -10.05
CA SER A 277 3.98 13.23 -8.86
C SER A 277 3.08 13.04 -7.64
N ALA A 278 2.01 13.83 -7.49
CA ALA A 278 1.05 13.67 -6.40
C ALA A 278 0.19 12.42 -6.61
N LEU A 279 -0.25 12.16 -7.85
CA LEU A 279 -1.03 10.98 -8.21
C LEU A 279 -0.23 9.67 -8.06
N GLN A 280 1.08 9.70 -8.33
CA GLN A 280 1.96 8.54 -8.17
C GLN A 280 1.96 8.00 -6.72
N GLY A 281 1.81 8.87 -5.72
CA GLY A 281 1.76 8.46 -4.31
C GLY A 281 0.37 8.03 -3.82
N ALA A 282 -0.65 8.13 -4.66
CA ALA A 282 -2.03 7.81 -4.28
C ALA A 282 -2.33 6.34 -4.59
N ASP A 283 -2.43 5.52 -3.54
CA ASP A 283 -2.80 4.11 -3.67
C ASP A 283 -4.11 3.94 -4.46
N GLY A 284 -4.21 2.91 -5.29
CA GLY A 284 -5.46 2.47 -5.92
C GLY A 284 -6.06 3.38 -7.01
N LEU A 285 -5.40 4.48 -7.38
CA LEU A 285 -5.79 5.28 -8.55
C LEU A 285 -5.16 4.70 -9.82
N ARG A 286 -5.92 4.64 -10.91
CA ARG A 286 -5.38 4.36 -12.25
C ARG A 286 -5.25 5.66 -13.01
N PHE A 287 -4.05 5.99 -13.47
CA PHE A 287 -3.85 7.18 -14.28
C PHE A 287 -2.96 6.92 -15.49
N HIS A 288 -3.14 7.77 -16.51
CA HIS A 288 -2.39 7.75 -17.76
C HIS A 288 -1.95 9.16 -18.11
N ALA A 289 -0.72 9.32 -18.59
CA ALA A 289 -0.20 10.59 -19.06
C ALA A 289 0.18 10.50 -20.55
N ASN A 290 -0.32 11.40 -21.38
CA ASN A 290 0.08 11.50 -22.77
C ASN A 290 1.17 12.56 -22.93
N LEU A 291 2.34 12.15 -23.42
CA LEU A 291 3.45 13.03 -23.71
C LEU A 291 3.43 13.46 -25.17
N LYS A 292 3.88 14.68 -25.45
CA LYS A 292 4.02 15.17 -26.82
C LYS A 292 5.05 14.31 -27.58
N ASN A 293 4.61 13.66 -28.67
CA ASN A 293 5.44 12.92 -29.62
C ASN A 293 6.15 11.66 -29.08
N VAL A 294 5.84 11.23 -27.85
CA VAL A 294 6.44 10.03 -27.21
C VAL A 294 5.40 8.93 -26.94
N GLY A 295 4.11 9.27 -26.90
CA GLY A 295 3.03 8.32 -26.65
C GLY A 295 2.42 8.44 -25.24
N THR A 296 1.75 7.38 -24.80
CA THR A 296 1.00 7.33 -23.52
C THR A 296 1.79 6.53 -22.48
N LEU A 297 2.08 7.14 -21.33
CA LEU A 297 2.48 6.43 -20.12
C LEU A 297 1.22 5.92 -19.39
N ARG A 298 1.27 4.67 -18.94
CA ARG A 298 0.23 3.99 -18.17
C ARG A 298 0.61 3.91 -16.70
N ASN A 299 -0.37 3.55 -15.87
CA ASN A 299 -0.19 3.42 -14.42
C ASN A 299 1.10 2.66 -14.05
N GLU A 300 1.33 1.52 -14.71
CA GLU A 300 2.48 0.64 -14.56
C GLU A 300 3.84 1.29 -14.87
N ASP A 301 3.87 2.34 -15.70
CA ASP A 301 5.11 3.08 -16.02
C ASP A 301 5.52 4.05 -14.90
N PHE A 302 4.62 4.29 -13.93
CA PHE A 302 4.83 5.21 -12.82
C PHE A 302 5.38 4.53 -11.56
N TYR A 303 5.65 3.24 -11.60
CA TYR A 303 6.29 2.52 -10.49
C TYR A 303 7.09 1.32 -11.02
N ILE A 304 8.26 1.09 -10.45
CA ILE A 304 9.12 -0.03 -10.83
C ILE A 304 8.61 -1.29 -10.12
N HIS A 305 8.16 -2.27 -10.90
CA HIS A 305 7.64 -3.54 -10.40
C HIS A 305 7.96 -4.69 -11.36
N VAL A 306 7.91 -5.92 -10.84
CA VAL A 306 8.05 -7.14 -11.67
C VAL A 306 7.27 -8.29 -11.05
N ARG A 307 6.78 -9.22 -11.88
CA ARG A 307 6.24 -10.49 -11.40
C ARG A 307 7.30 -11.58 -11.43
N LYS A 308 7.42 -12.30 -10.32
CA LYS A 308 8.35 -13.43 -10.14
C LYS A 308 7.61 -14.65 -9.62
N SER A 309 8.01 -15.82 -10.10
CA SER A 309 7.57 -17.11 -9.57
C SER A 309 8.40 -17.48 -8.36
N ILE A 310 7.77 -17.67 -7.21
CA ILE A 310 8.46 -18.07 -5.97
C ILE A 310 7.89 -19.39 -5.47
N GLY A 311 8.76 -20.29 -5.00
CA GLY A 311 8.37 -21.53 -4.35
C GLY A 311 7.51 -21.29 -3.11
N SER A 312 6.56 -22.19 -2.89
CA SER A 312 5.69 -22.19 -1.71
C SER A 312 5.36 -23.61 -1.27
N PHE A 313 5.13 -23.75 0.03
CA PHE A 313 4.59 -24.94 0.69
C PHE A 313 3.37 -24.49 1.49
N ASP A 314 2.21 -25.12 1.26
CA ASP A 314 0.93 -24.75 1.91
C ASP A 314 0.60 -23.26 1.86
N GLY A 315 0.93 -22.60 0.74
CA GLY A 315 0.67 -21.17 0.52
C GLY A 315 1.68 -20.23 1.18
N GLN A 316 2.58 -20.75 2.03
CA GLN A 316 3.69 -19.99 2.59
C GLN A 316 4.86 -19.97 1.62
N LEU A 317 5.42 -18.79 1.37
CA LEU A 317 6.56 -18.62 0.47
C LEU A 317 7.83 -19.22 1.09
N VAL A 318 8.68 -19.82 0.26
CA VAL A 318 10.01 -20.26 0.67
C VAL A 318 10.88 -19.04 0.88
N GLN A 319 11.14 -18.71 2.15
CA GLN A 319 11.77 -17.44 2.55
C GLN A 319 13.15 -17.22 1.94
N SER A 320 13.97 -18.27 1.81
CA SER A 320 15.29 -18.16 1.15
C SER A 320 15.16 -17.79 -0.34
N GLU A 321 14.20 -18.37 -1.05
CA GLU A 321 13.93 -18.03 -2.46
C GLU A 321 13.41 -16.60 -2.60
N VAL A 322 12.56 -16.14 -1.65
CA VAL A 322 12.11 -14.75 -1.61
C VAL A 322 13.30 -13.79 -1.51
N TYR A 323 14.20 -14.05 -0.56
CA TYR A 323 15.36 -13.17 -0.32
C TYR A 323 16.33 -13.16 -1.49
N ASP A 324 16.63 -14.33 -2.05
CA ASP A 324 17.50 -14.44 -3.22
C ASP A 324 16.91 -13.70 -4.43
N GLU A 325 15.61 -13.86 -4.72
CA GLU A 325 14.98 -13.18 -5.85
C GLU A 325 14.84 -11.66 -5.64
N MET A 326 14.62 -11.21 -4.39
CA MET A 326 14.58 -9.79 -4.07
C MET A 326 15.94 -9.12 -4.28
N ALA A 327 17.02 -9.74 -3.77
CA ALA A 327 18.38 -9.25 -3.96
C ALA A 327 18.75 -9.21 -5.44
N LYS A 328 18.60 -10.33 -6.15
CA LYS A 328 18.89 -10.42 -7.59
C LYS A 328 18.12 -9.36 -8.38
N TRP A 329 16.84 -9.16 -8.08
CA TRP A 329 16.06 -8.17 -8.81
C TRP A 329 16.55 -6.75 -8.55
N LEU A 330 16.81 -6.38 -7.29
CA LEU A 330 17.31 -5.04 -6.98
C LEU A 330 18.67 -4.78 -7.61
N GLU A 331 19.58 -5.75 -7.54
CA GLU A 331 20.89 -5.65 -8.20
C GLU A 331 20.75 -5.49 -9.71
N ASN A 332 19.81 -6.21 -10.33
CA ASN A 332 19.54 -6.04 -11.76
C ASN A 332 19.00 -4.64 -12.08
N LEU A 333 18.16 -4.04 -11.23
CA LEU A 333 17.68 -2.67 -11.42
C LEU A 333 18.84 -1.66 -11.38
N ILE A 334 19.78 -1.86 -10.47
CA ILE A 334 21.00 -1.04 -10.34
C ILE A 334 21.89 -1.23 -11.57
N HIS A 335 22.26 -2.47 -11.90
CA HIS A 335 23.18 -2.78 -13.01
C HIS A 335 22.64 -2.37 -14.37
N SER A 336 21.32 -2.46 -14.58
CA SER A 336 20.67 -2.01 -15.82
C SER A 336 20.49 -0.49 -15.91
N GLY A 337 20.81 0.25 -14.85
CA GLY A 337 20.62 1.70 -14.77
C GLY A 337 19.15 2.12 -14.75
N GLN A 338 18.23 1.23 -14.37
CA GLN A 338 16.81 1.58 -14.20
C GLN A 338 16.59 2.45 -12.96
N ILE A 339 17.45 2.30 -11.94
CA ILE A 339 17.53 3.14 -10.75
C ILE A 339 18.97 3.63 -10.56
N ASN A 340 19.13 4.82 -9.98
CA ASN A 340 20.44 5.39 -9.66
C ASN A 340 20.81 5.10 -8.19
N VAL A 341 22.09 4.79 -7.94
CA VAL A 341 22.65 4.52 -6.61
C VAL A 341 23.16 5.81 -5.94
N GLU A 342 23.47 6.84 -6.73
CA GLU A 342 23.90 8.14 -6.22
C GLU A 342 22.68 8.96 -5.81
N ASP A 343 22.29 8.86 -4.52
CA ASP A 343 21.48 9.85 -3.77
C ASP A 343 21.31 9.46 -2.29
#